data_AF-A0AAV5GV20-F1
#
_entry.id   AF-A0AAV5GV20-F1
#
_cell.length_a   1.000
_cell.length_b   1.000
_cell.length_c   1.000
_cell.angle_alpha   90.00
_cell.angle_beta   90.00
_cell.angle_gamma   90.00
#
_symmetry.space_group_name_H-M   'P 1'
#
loop_
_entity.id
_entity.type
_entity.pdbx_description
1 polymer ?
#
loop_
_entity_poly.entity_id
_entity_poly.type
_entity_poly.pdbx_seq_one_letter_code
_entity_poly.pdbx_strand_id
1 'polypeptide(L)'
;MIGLIIALISGALMSIQGVFNTEVTKSSSIWVANCFVQFTALVVCLIAWAFADRSSLLGVFQVQPKYMLLGGAIGAFITYTVIKSMDMLGPARAVMLIVVAQLLVAYVIELFGMFGVEKTGWEWRKAIGMAVAIAGIVIFKWK
;
A
#
# COMPACT_ATOMS: atom_id res chain seq x y z
N MET A 1 -0.69 20.89 5.89
CA MET A 1 0.73 20.59 6.18
C MET A 1 0.93 19.28 6.94
N ILE A 2 0.15 18.99 8.00
CA ILE A 2 0.24 17.72 8.75
C ILE A 2 0.09 16.48 7.86
N GLY A 3 -0.84 16.49 6.88
CA GLY A 3 -1.02 15.37 5.96
C GLY A 3 0.21 15.02 5.11
N LEU A 4 1.06 15.99 4.78
CA LEU A 4 2.29 15.76 4.01
C LEU A 4 3.32 15.00 4.88
N ILE A 5 3.43 15.37 6.16
CA ILE A 5 4.29 14.68 7.13
C ILE A 5 3.82 13.24 7.35
N ILE A 6 2.50 13.03 7.50
CA ILE A 6 1.91 11.68 7.65
C ILE A 6 2.19 10.82 6.41
N ALA A 7 2.06 11.39 5.21
CA ALA A 7 2.36 10.68 3.96
C ALA A 7 3.83 10.27 3.84
N LEU A 8 4.77 11.16 4.23
CA LEU A 8 6.20 10.83 4.26
C LEU A 8 6.52 9.73 5.26
N ILE A 9 5.95 9.79 6.47
CA ILE A 9 6.11 8.74 7.48
C ILE A 9 5.54 7.41 6.96
N SER A 10 4.35 7.44 6.32
CA SER A 10 3.74 6.25 5.72
C SER A 10 4.64 5.62 4.66
N GLY A 11 5.24 6.42 3.78
CA GLY A 11 6.19 5.93 2.77
C GLY A 11 7.43 5.28 3.39
N ALA A 12 8.00 5.89 4.44
CA ALA A 12 9.13 5.33 5.16
C ALA A 12 8.77 3.99 5.84
N LEU A 13 7.62 3.93 6.51
CA LEU A 13 7.12 2.71 7.16
C LEU A 13 6.87 1.58 6.16
N MET A 14 6.32 1.87 4.97
CA MET A 14 6.07 0.87 3.93
C MET A 14 7.37 0.21 3.44
N SER A 15 8.45 0.98 3.30
CA SER A 15 9.76 0.45 2.93
C SER A 15 10.32 -0.48 4.01
N ILE A 16 10.28 -0.04 5.27
CA ILE A 16 10.74 -0.83 6.43
C ILE A 16 9.93 -2.12 6.58
N GLN A 17 8.60 -2.02 6.47
CA GLN A 17 7.68 -3.16 6.54
C GLN A 17 8.02 -4.20 5.46
N GLY A 18 8.26 -3.77 4.22
CA GLY A 18 8.61 -4.69 3.15
C GLY A 18 9.91 -5.46 3.43
N VAL A 19 10.94 -4.77 3.93
CA VAL A 19 12.23 -5.39 4.30
C VAL A 19 12.05 -6.38 5.45
N PHE A 20 11.37 -5.97 6.53
CA PHE A 20 11.14 -6.84 7.69
C PHE A 20 10.33 -8.08 7.30
N ASN A 21 9.29 -7.93 6.48
CA ASN A 21 8.49 -9.05 6.01
C ASN A 21 9.30 -10.02 5.14
N THR A 22 10.25 -9.51 4.37
CA THR A 22 11.16 -10.33 3.56
C THR A 22 12.11 -11.13 4.45
N GLU A 23 12.70 -10.52 5.48
CA GLU A 23 13.59 -11.22 6.42
C GLU A 23 12.85 -12.27 7.27
N VAL A 24 11.64 -11.97 7.75
CA VAL A 24 10.79 -12.94 8.47
C VAL A 24 10.42 -14.12 7.56
N THR A 25 10.18 -13.85 6.28
CA THR A 25 9.87 -14.88 5.27
C THR A 25 11.06 -15.79 5.02
N LYS A 26 12.28 -15.23 4.87
CA LYS A 26 13.52 -16.01 4.68
C LYS A 26 13.79 -16.96 5.84
N SER A 27 13.46 -16.55 7.07
CA SER A 27 13.66 -17.36 8.28
C SER A 27 12.56 -18.38 8.55
N SER A 28 11.45 -18.34 7.80
CA SER A 28 10.28 -19.20 8.04
C SER A 28 9.65 -19.68 6.71
N SER A 29 8.47 -19.18 6.37
CA SER A 29 7.83 -19.37 5.07
C SER A 29 6.94 -18.17 4.74
N ILE A 30 6.68 -17.97 3.45
CA ILE A 30 5.86 -16.85 2.95
C ILE A 30 4.50 -16.78 3.65
N TRP A 31 3.81 -17.92 3.78
CA TRP A 31 2.47 -17.95 4.38
C TRP A 31 2.50 -17.77 5.89
N VAL A 32 3.49 -18.37 6.58
CA VAL A 32 3.65 -18.20 8.04
C VAL A 32 4.01 -16.77 8.39
N ALA A 33 4.93 -16.14 7.64
CA ALA A 33 5.29 -14.74 7.81
C ALA A 33 4.09 -13.82 7.56
N ASN A 34 3.31 -14.08 6.51
CA ASN A 34 2.12 -13.28 6.21
C ASN A 34 1.05 -13.41 7.29
N CYS A 35 0.79 -14.62 7.79
CA CYS A 35 -0.10 -14.85 8.93
C CYS A 35 0.38 -14.11 10.19
N PHE A 36 1.67 -14.19 10.49
CA PHE A 36 2.25 -13.52 11.66
C PHE A 36 2.14 -12.00 11.57
N VAL A 37 2.44 -11.41 10.41
CA VAL A 37 2.36 -9.96 10.18
C VAL A 37 0.91 -9.47 10.24
N GLN A 38 -0.03 -10.20 9.63
CA GLN A 38 -1.45 -9.83 9.69
C GLN A 38 -2.01 -9.97 11.11
N PHE A 39 -1.54 -10.97 11.86
CA PHE A 39 -1.92 -11.18 13.25
C PHE A 39 -1.39 -10.07 14.17
N THR A 40 -0.10 -9.70 14.06
CA THR A 40 0.45 -8.60 14.86
C THR A 40 -0.20 -7.26 14.51
N ALA A 41 -0.48 -7.02 13.22
CA ALA A 41 -1.25 -5.85 12.78
C ALA A 41 -2.65 -5.82 13.41
N LEU A 42 -3.35 -6.96 13.45
CA LEU A 42 -4.66 -7.06 14.09
C LEU A 42 -4.59 -6.76 15.60
N VAL A 43 -3.59 -7.29 16.31
CA VAL A 43 -3.40 -7.01 17.74
C VAL A 43 -3.17 -5.51 17.98
N VAL A 44 -2.31 -4.87 17.18
CA VAL A 44 -2.06 -3.42 17.28
C VAL A 44 -3.33 -2.62 17.00
N CYS A 45 -4.10 -3.00 15.98
CA CYS A 45 -5.39 -2.37 15.68
C CYS A 45 -6.40 -2.53 16.82
N LEU A 46 -6.50 -3.71 17.45
CA LEU A 46 -7.39 -3.95 18.59
C LEU A 46 -7.01 -3.11 19.81
N ILE A 47 -5.71 -3.01 20.11
CA ILE A 47 -5.21 -2.16 21.19
C ILE A 47 -5.57 -0.69 20.89
N ALA A 48 -5.23 -0.19 19.71
CA ALA A 48 -5.55 1.17 19.31
C ALA A 48 -7.07 1.45 19.39
N TRP A 49 -7.90 0.52 18.91
CA TRP A 49 -9.35 0.62 18.98
C TRP A 49 -9.87 0.67 20.43
N ALA A 50 -9.33 -0.16 21.32
CA ALA A 50 -9.75 -0.21 22.73
C ALA A 50 -9.47 1.10 23.49
N PHE A 51 -8.42 1.83 23.10
CA PHE A 51 -8.03 3.10 23.71
C PHE A 51 -8.64 4.34 23.03
N ALA A 52 -8.81 4.33 21.71
CA ALA A 52 -9.19 5.54 20.96
C ALA A 52 -10.69 5.68 20.69
N ASP A 53 -11.35 4.63 20.19
CA ASP A 53 -12.63 4.79 19.51
C ASP A 53 -13.75 3.94 20.11
N ARG A 54 -13.43 2.75 20.66
CA ARG A 54 -14.39 1.78 21.27
C ARG A 54 -15.70 1.58 20.49
N SER A 55 -15.68 1.90 19.20
CA SER A 55 -16.81 1.95 18.29
C SER A 55 -17.24 0.54 17.90
N SER A 56 -18.50 0.32 17.51
CA SER A 56 -19.02 -1.02 17.26
C SER A 56 -18.25 -1.73 16.14
N LEU A 57 -17.52 -2.81 16.46
CA LEU A 57 -16.81 -3.65 15.47
C LEU A 57 -17.75 -4.22 14.40
N LEU A 58 -19.03 -4.43 14.76
CA LEU A 58 -20.07 -4.90 13.82
C LEU A 58 -20.47 -3.85 12.77
N GLY A 59 -20.09 -2.57 12.93
CA GLY A 59 -20.37 -1.52 11.94
C GLY A 59 -19.68 -1.79 10.59
N VAL A 60 -18.58 -2.53 10.59
CA VAL A 60 -17.87 -2.94 9.37
C VAL A 60 -18.76 -3.84 8.49
N PHE A 61 -19.66 -4.64 9.05
CA PHE A 61 -20.60 -5.47 8.29
C PHE A 61 -21.75 -4.68 7.65
N GLN A 62 -21.96 -3.43 8.06
CA GLN A 62 -22.95 -2.52 7.47
C GLN A 62 -22.40 -1.78 6.25
N VAL A 63 -21.11 -1.92 5.93
CA VAL A 63 -20.51 -1.30 4.74
C VAL A 63 -21.14 -1.87 3.47
N GLN A 64 -21.91 -1.03 2.78
CA GLN A 64 -22.38 -1.29 1.43
C GLN A 64 -21.57 -0.42 0.47
N PRO A 65 -21.03 -0.97 -0.63
CA PRO A 65 -21.15 -2.34 -1.14
C PRO A 65 -20.16 -3.35 -0.49
N LYS A 66 -20.63 -4.59 -0.30
CA LYS A 66 -19.90 -5.66 0.42
C LYS A 66 -18.54 -6.03 -0.16
N TYR A 67 -18.26 -5.76 -1.44
CA TYR A 67 -16.95 -6.05 -2.03
C TYR A 67 -15.82 -5.21 -1.41
N MET A 68 -16.12 -4.08 -0.78
CA MET A 68 -15.12 -3.26 -0.07
C MET A 68 -14.50 -4.01 1.13
N LEU A 69 -15.20 -5.01 1.67
CA LEU A 69 -14.69 -5.90 2.72
C LEU A 69 -13.54 -6.80 2.24
N LEU A 70 -13.36 -6.97 0.92
CA LEU A 70 -12.24 -7.71 0.35
C LEU A 70 -10.90 -6.98 0.51
N GLY A 71 -10.87 -5.78 1.08
CA GLY A 71 -9.64 -5.05 1.40
C GLY A 71 -8.64 -5.89 2.18
N GLY A 72 -9.08 -6.75 3.09
CA GLY A 72 -8.20 -7.68 3.81
C GLY A 72 -7.56 -8.74 2.91
N ALA A 73 -8.32 -9.30 1.97
CA ALA A 73 -7.82 -10.28 1.00
C ALA A 73 -6.83 -9.63 0.01
N ILE A 74 -7.14 -8.42 -0.46
CA ILE A 74 -6.23 -7.62 -1.29
C ILE A 74 -4.95 -7.30 -0.51
N GLY A 75 -5.06 -6.94 0.78
CA GLY A 75 -3.93 -6.68 1.66
C GLY A 75 -2.98 -7.88 1.78
N ALA A 76 -3.53 -9.08 1.98
CA ALA A 76 -2.74 -10.32 2.01
C ALA A 76 -2.03 -10.62 0.68
N PHE A 77 -2.63 -10.22 -0.45
CA PHE A 77 -2.00 -10.34 -1.77
C PHE A 77 -0.92 -9.28 -2.00
N ILE A 78 -1.13 -8.06 -1.50
CA ILE A 78 -0.13 -6.98 -1.53
C ILE A 78 1.10 -7.41 -0.73
N THR A 79 0.95 -7.90 0.50
CA THR A 79 2.09 -8.34 1.32
C THR A 79 2.88 -9.45 0.64
N TYR A 80 2.20 -10.44 0.04
CA TYR A 80 2.84 -11.49 -0.75
C TYR A 80 3.64 -10.94 -1.93
N THR A 81 3.04 -10.08 -2.75
CA THR A 81 3.70 -9.53 -3.94
C THR A 81 4.86 -8.61 -3.58
N VAL A 82 4.76 -7.84 -2.50
CA VAL A 82 5.85 -7.01 -1.97
C VAL A 82 7.04 -7.86 -1.54
N ILE A 83 6.81 -8.88 -0.70
CA ILE A 83 7.88 -9.77 -0.21
C ILE A 83 8.60 -10.43 -1.38
N LYS A 84 7.83 -11.00 -2.31
CA LYS A 84 8.39 -11.69 -3.47
C LYS A 84 9.15 -10.76 -4.40
N SER A 85 8.62 -9.56 -4.63
CA SER A 85 9.28 -8.53 -5.45
C SER A 85 10.60 -8.08 -4.82
N MET A 86 10.62 -7.88 -3.50
CA MET A 86 11.83 -7.48 -2.77
C MET A 86 12.90 -8.57 -2.75
N ASP A 87 12.50 -9.84 -2.64
CA ASP A 87 13.43 -10.97 -2.69
C ASP A 87 14.06 -11.14 -4.09
N MET A 88 13.28 -10.96 -5.16
CA MET A 88 13.75 -11.14 -6.54
C MET A 88 14.50 -9.94 -7.12
N LEU A 89 14.09 -8.70 -6.78
CA LEU A 89 14.58 -7.47 -7.40
C LEU A 89 15.44 -6.63 -6.44
N GLY A 90 15.44 -6.95 -5.15
CA GLY A 90 16.02 -6.13 -4.09
C GLY A 90 15.05 -5.02 -3.63
N PRO A 91 15.18 -4.53 -2.38
CA PRO A 91 14.22 -3.60 -1.77
C PRO A 91 14.01 -2.30 -2.56
N ALA A 92 15.09 -1.64 -2.98
CA ALA A 92 15.01 -0.35 -3.68
C ALA A 92 14.29 -0.46 -5.03
N ARG A 93 14.59 -1.50 -5.82
CA ARG A 93 13.98 -1.70 -7.14
C ARG A 93 12.51 -2.09 -7.03
N ALA A 94 12.18 -2.95 -6.06
CA ALA A 94 10.80 -3.34 -5.79
C ALA A 94 9.94 -2.13 -5.42
N VAL A 95 10.37 -1.31 -4.43
CA VAL A 95 9.62 -0.13 -3.98
C VAL A 95 9.40 0.87 -5.11
N MET A 96 10.43 1.14 -5.92
CA MET A 96 10.30 2.04 -7.07
C MET A 96 9.23 1.60 -8.05
N LEU A 97 9.22 0.32 -8.44
CA LEU A 97 8.21 -0.23 -9.35
C LEU A 97 6.81 -0.20 -8.72
N ILE A 98 6.70 -0.49 -7.42
CA ILE A 98 5.43 -0.42 -6.69
C ILE A 98 4.88 1.00 -6.71
N VAL A 99 5.71 2.01 -6.40
CA VAL A 99 5.28 3.41 -6.38
C VAL A 99 4.84 3.88 -7.78
N VAL A 100 5.56 3.51 -8.83
CA VAL A 100 5.16 3.83 -10.22
C VAL A 100 3.80 3.21 -10.56
N ALA A 101 3.61 1.92 -10.25
CA ALA A 101 2.36 1.24 -10.51
C ALA A 101 1.20 1.85 -9.70
N GLN A 102 1.43 2.21 -8.44
CA GLN A 102 0.45 2.89 -7.60
C GLN A 102 0.04 4.26 -8.17
N LEU A 103 1.00 5.08 -8.63
CA LEU A 103 0.71 6.38 -9.23
C LEU A 103 -0.10 6.25 -10.52
N LEU A 104 0.26 5.30 -11.40
CA LEU A 104 -0.48 5.03 -12.63
C LEU A 104 -1.91 4.58 -12.35
N VAL A 105 -2.08 3.59 -11.47
CA VAL A 105 -3.40 3.06 -11.13
C VAL A 105 -4.25 4.11 -10.42
N ALA A 106 -3.69 4.89 -9.50
CA ALA A 106 -4.39 5.96 -8.80
C ALA A 106 -4.94 7.01 -9.79
N TYR A 107 -4.13 7.42 -10.77
CA TYR A 107 -4.58 8.37 -11.79
C TYR A 107 -5.66 7.80 -12.71
N VAL A 108 -5.57 6.52 -13.09
CA VAL A 108 -6.63 5.84 -13.84
C VAL A 108 -7.92 5.83 -13.03
N ILE A 109 -7.86 5.54 -11.73
CA ILE A 109 -9.01 5.58 -10.83
C ILE A 109 -9.63 6.99 -10.79
N GLU A 110 -8.82 8.04 -10.63
CA GLU A 110 -9.27 9.44 -10.63
C GLU A 110 -9.90 9.86 -11.96
N LEU A 111 -9.32 9.42 -13.08
CA LEU A 111 -9.77 9.78 -14.43
C LEU A 111 -11.14 9.17 -14.77
N PHE A 112 -11.34 7.91 -14.36
CA PHE A 112 -12.59 7.20 -14.58
C PHE A 112 -13.62 7.41 -13.46
N GLY A 113 -13.23 8.07 -12.35
CA GLY A 113 -14.10 8.23 -11.17
C GLY A 113 -14.49 6.89 -10.54
N MET A 114 -13.60 5.89 -10.63
CA MET A 114 -13.88 4.55 -10.14
C MET A 114 -13.92 4.55 -8.61
N PHE A 115 -14.72 3.65 -8.02
CA PHE A 115 -14.84 3.47 -6.56
C PHE A 115 -15.38 4.69 -5.78
N GLY A 116 -16.14 5.58 -6.43
CA GLY A 116 -16.76 6.74 -5.78
C GLY A 116 -15.82 7.92 -5.57
N VAL A 117 -14.63 7.89 -6.19
CA VAL A 117 -13.69 9.02 -6.21
C VAL A 117 -14.19 10.08 -7.18
N GLU A 118 -14.03 11.36 -6.82
CA GLU A 118 -14.38 12.48 -7.70
C GLU A 118 -13.67 12.36 -9.05
N LYS A 119 -14.46 12.32 -10.13
CA LYS A 119 -13.94 12.24 -11.48
C LYS A 119 -13.22 13.54 -11.80
N THR A 120 -11.90 13.49 -11.91
CA THR A 120 -11.13 14.63 -12.39
C THR A 120 -11.00 14.57 -13.91
N GLY A 121 -11.15 15.72 -14.56
CA GLY A 121 -10.93 15.84 -15.99
C GLY A 121 -9.48 15.51 -16.36
N TRP A 122 -9.26 15.11 -17.61
CA TRP A 122 -7.91 14.89 -18.12
C TRP A 122 -7.12 16.19 -18.10
N GLU A 123 -6.15 16.29 -17.19
CA GLU A 123 -5.24 17.43 -17.09
C GLU A 123 -3.84 17.07 -17.60
N TRP A 124 -3.34 17.81 -18.60
CA TRP A 124 -1.98 17.59 -19.10
C TRP A 124 -0.89 17.80 -18.05
N ARG A 125 -1.14 18.66 -17.05
CA ARG A 125 -0.20 18.87 -15.94
C ARG A 125 -0.01 17.61 -15.10
N LYS A 126 -1.07 16.86 -14.80
CA LYS A 126 -1.00 15.60 -14.05
C LYS A 126 -0.25 14.52 -14.85
N ALA A 127 -0.53 14.40 -16.14
CA ALA A 127 0.13 13.44 -17.02
C ALA A 127 1.64 13.75 -17.17
N ILE A 128 2.01 15.01 -17.38
CA ILE A 128 3.41 15.44 -17.45
C ILE A 128 4.11 15.24 -16.09
N GLY A 129 3.46 15.59 -14.98
CA GLY A 129 4.00 15.36 -13.64
C GLY A 129 4.28 13.89 -13.37
N MET A 130 3.39 13.00 -13.81
CA MET A 130 3.60 11.56 -13.71
C MET A 130 4.73 11.08 -14.62
N ALA A 131 4.81 11.57 -15.86
CA ALA A 131 5.90 11.24 -16.77
C ALA A 131 7.27 11.64 -16.19
N VAL A 132 7.36 12.81 -15.54
CA VAL A 132 8.57 13.27 -14.85
C VAL A 132 8.89 12.39 -13.64
N ALA A 133 7.90 12.01 -12.84
CA ALA A 133 8.10 11.10 -11.71
C ALA A 133 8.62 9.73 -12.16
N ILE A 134 8.05 9.17 -13.22
CA ILE A 134 8.49 7.90 -13.81
C ILE A 134 9.90 8.03 -14.38
N ALA A 135 10.19 9.11 -15.13
CA ALA A 135 11.52 9.36 -15.67
C ALA A 135 12.57 9.48 -14.56
N GLY A 136 12.27 10.20 -13.47
CA GLY A 136 13.16 10.29 -12.30
C GLY A 136 13.47 8.94 -11.68
N ILE A 137 12.47 8.07 -11.56
CA ILE A 137 12.62 6.70 -11.05
C ILE A 137 13.45 5.82 -12.01
N VAL A 138 13.22 5.94 -13.31
CA VAL A 138 13.99 5.21 -14.34
C VAL A 138 15.46 5.65 -14.37
N ILE A 139 15.74 6.94 -14.18
CA ILE A 139 17.10 7.46 -14.08
C ILE A 139 17.79 6.92 -12.80
N PHE A 140 17.08 6.89 -11.67
CA PHE A 140 17.61 6.31 -10.43
C PHE A 140 17.97 4.82 -10.58
N LYS A 141 17.29 4.09 -11.46
CA LYS A 141 17.61 2.69 -11.82
C LYS A 141 18.91 2.57 -12.62
N TRP A 142 19.36 3.61 -13.34
CA TRP A 142 20.50 3.54 -14.28
C TRP A 142 21.86 3.73 -13.61
N LYS A 143 22.02 3.23 -12.38
CA LYS A 143 23.29 3.03 -11.71
C LYS A 143 23.36 1.63 -11.11
#